data_AF-A0A3S4R525-F1
#
_entry.id   AF-A0A3S4R525-F1
#
_cell.length_a   1.000
_cell.length_b   1.000
_cell.length_c   1.000
_cell.angle_alpha   90.00
_cell.angle_beta   90.00
_cell.angle_gamma   90.00
#
_symmetry.space_group_name_H-M   'P 1'
#
loop_
_entity.id
_entity.type
_entity.pdbx_description
1 polymer ?
#
loop_
_entity_poly.entity_id
_entity_poly.type
_entity_poly.pdbx_seq_one_letter_code
_entity_poly.pdbx_strand_id
1 'polypeptide(L)'
;MKIHHLITATAAALLLLATAPAQANQAKFNKIERELKQCLKDVRGSYGAGSCAIGAVDDYRKLMNASKRSKLKQAERACAIKVAREESRFDYDYDNDGLEGFSNAGRGNAADCQLKAARRIAKQR
;
A
#
# COMPACT_ATOMS: atom_id res chain seq x y z
N MET A 1 -49.58 -35.42 15.44
CA MET A 1 -48.54 -34.51 15.97
C MET A 1 -47.49 -34.32 14.88
N LYS A 2 -47.29 -33.08 14.40
CA LYS A 2 -46.25 -32.73 13.41
C LYS A 2 -45.09 -32.09 14.17
N ILE A 3 -43.94 -32.76 14.20
CA ILE A 3 -42.68 -32.21 14.71
C ILE A 3 -42.09 -31.38 13.56
N HIS A 4 -42.16 -30.06 13.66
CA HIS A 4 -41.49 -29.18 12.72
C HIS A 4 -40.06 -28.90 13.20
N HIS A 5 -39.11 -29.35 12.38
CA HIS A 5 -37.69 -29.10 12.50
C HIS A 5 -37.41 -27.59 12.54
N LEU A 6 -37.18 -27.04 13.73
CA LEU A 6 -36.63 -25.70 13.95
C LEU A 6 -35.14 -25.84 14.25
N ILE A 7 -34.36 -26.26 13.26
CA ILE A 7 -32.89 -26.21 13.31
C ILE A 7 -32.37 -25.71 11.97
N THR A 8 -32.65 -24.47 11.60
CA THR A 8 -32.01 -23.82 10.43
C THR A 8 -32.25 -22.31 10.44
N ALA A 9 -31.72 -21.58 11.43
CA ALA A 9 -31.71 -20.11 11.33
C ALA A 9 -30.54 -19.40 12.02
N THR A 10 -29.77 -20.08 12.88
CA THR A 10 -28.69 -19.42 13.63
C THR A 10 -27.30 -19.62 13.03
N ALA A 11 -27.12 -20.52 12.07
CA ALA A 11 -25.82 -20.76 11.44
C ALA A 11 -25.45 -19.75 10.33
N ALA A 12 -26.44 -19.07 9.72
CA ALA A 12 -26.19 -18.12 8.64
C ALA A 12 -25.72 -16.73 9.12
N ALA A 13 -26.04 -16.35 10.37
CA ALA A 13 -25.62 -15.07 10.94
C ALA A 13 -24.15 -15.06 11.40
N LEU A 14 -23.58 -16.22 11.74
CA LEU A 14 -22.17 -16.33 12.16
C LEU A 14 -21.18 -16.39 10.98
N LEU A 15 -21.64 -16.74 9.78
CA LEU A 15 -20.80 -16.77 8.57
C LEU A 15 -20.59 -15.38 7.93
N LEU A 16 -21.41 -14.38 8.27
CA LEU A 16 -21.24 -12.99 7.82
C LEU A 16 -20.15 -12.23 8.60
N LEU A 17 -19.71 -12.75 9.74
CA LEU A 17 -18.61 -12.18 10.54
C LEU A 17 -17.22 -12.70 10.11
N ALA A 18 -17.17 -13.77 9.30
CA ALA A 18 -15.92 -14.26 8.73
C ALA A 18 -15.46 -13.46 7.50
N THR A 19 -16.32 -12.62 6.93
CA THR A 19 -16.04 -11.81 5.75
C THR A 19 -16.24 -10.33 6.05
N ALA A 20 -15.22 -9.63 6.55
CA ALA A 20 -14.79 -8.35 5.97
C ALA A 20 -13.77 -7.55 6.82
N PRO A 21 -12.57 -8.08 7.11
CA PRO A 21 -11.42 -7.17 7.29
C PRO A 21 -11.12 -6.38 5.99
N ALA A 22 -11.61 -6.86 4.83
CA ALA A 22 -11.44 -6.22 3.52
C ALA A 22 -12.25 -4.93 3.35
N GLN A 23 -13.46 -4.81 3.93
CA GLN A 23 -14.26 -3.58 3.82
C GLN A 23 -13.84 -2.52 4.85
N ALA A 24 -13.36 -2.93 6.03
CA ALA A 24 -12.95 -2.02 7.10
C ALA A 24 -11.80 -1.07 6.71
N ASN A 25 -10.92 -1.48 5.80
CA ASN A 25 -9.80 -0.66 5.34
C ASN A 25 -10.08 0.10 4.03
N GLN A 26 -11.16 -0.18 3.32
CA GLN A 26 -11.46 0.47 2.04
C GLN A 26 -11.70 1.98 2.20
N ALA A 27 -12.47 2.38 3.22
CA ALA A 27 -12.71 3.79 3.52
C ALA A 27 -11.40 4.52 3.90
N LYS A 28 -10.49 3.82 4.58
CA LYS A 28 -9.18 4.36 4.98
C LYS A 28 -8.24 4.50 3.77
N PHE A 29 -8.22 3.55 2.85
CA PHE A 29 -7.48 3.69 1.58
C PHE A 29 -8.03 4.84 0.73
N ASN A 30 -9.34 5.02 0.66
CA ASN A 30 -9.94 6.16 -0.04
C ASN A 30 -9.57 7.50 0.62
N LYS A 31 -9.36 7.55 1.93
CA LYS A 31 -8.87 8.73 2.63
C LYS A 31 -7.43 9.04 2.20
N ILE A 32 -6.54 8.04 2.20
CA ILE A 32 -5.14 8.20 1.73
C ILE A 32 -5.10 8.76 0.31
N GLU A 33 -5.92 8.25 -0.60
CA GLU A 33 -5.96 8.74 -1.99
C GLU A 33 -6.43 10.20 -2.10
N ARG A 34 -7.36 10.63 -1.23
CA ARG A 34 -7.79 12.03 -1.18
C ARG A 34 -6.69 12.95 -0.65
N GLU A 35 -6.02 12.53 0.42
CA GLU A 35 -4.91 13.28 1.04
C GLU A 35 -3.72 13.36 0.08
N LEU A 36 -3.37 12.27 -0.60
CA LEU A 36 -2.36 12.25 -1.65
C LEU A 36 -2.73 13.23 -2.78
N LYS A 37 -3.97 13.19 -3.26
CA LYS A 37 -4.42 14.10 -4.33
C LYS A 37 -4.33 15.56 -3.91
N GLN A 38 -4.61 15.86 -2.64
CA GLN A 38 -4.46 17.21 -2.10
C GLN A 38 -2.98 17.60 -2.00
N CYS A 39 -2.14 16.73 -1.42
CA CYS A 39 -0.69 16.95 -1.34
C CYS A 39 -0.08 17.24 -2.72
N LEU A 40 -0.45 16.47 -3.75
CA LEU A 40 0.03 16.65 -5.12
C LEU A 40 -0.41 17.98 -5.76
N LYS A 41 -1.51 18.60 -5.30
CA LYS A 41 -1.93 19.93 -5.73
C LYS A 41 -1.13 21.04 -5.05
N ASP A 42 -0.74 20.81 -3.80
CA ASP A 42 -0.11 21.82 -2.95
C ASP A 42 1.41 21.90 -3.15
N VAL A 43 2.02 20.84 -3.71
CA VAL A 43 3.46 20.80 -4.00
C VAL A 43 3.80 21.22 -5.44
N ARG A 44 5.01 21.76 -5.62
CA ARG A 44 5.61 22.01 -6.94
C ARG A 44 6.87 21.16 -7.12
N GLY A 45 7.05 20.63 -8.34
CA GLY A 45 8.23 19.86 -8.73
C GLY A 45 8.22 18.40 -8.26
N SER A 46 9.15 17.62 -8.84
CA SER A 46 9.25 16.16 -8.65
C SER A 46 9.59 15.76 -7.22
N TYR A 47 10.38 16.55 -6.50
CA TYR A 47 10.75 16.29 -5.11
C TYR A 47 9.53 16.30 -4.17
N GLY A 48 8.68 17.33 -4.29
CA GLY A 48 7.45 17.44 -3.51
C GLY A 48 6.48 16.32 -3.83
N ALA A 49 6.31 16.00 -5.12
CA ALA A 49 5.47 14.88 -5.56
C ALA A 49 5.97 13.52 -5.01
N GLY A 50 7.29 13.30 -5.02
CA GLY A 50 7.92 12.12 -4.43
C GLY A 50 7.66 12.03 -2.92
N SER A 51 7.75 13.15 -2.21
CA SER A 51 7.46 13.21 -0.77
C SER A 51 6.00 12.86 -0.45
N CYS A 52 5.04 13.37 -1.24
CA CYS A 52 3.63 12.99 -1.13
C CYS A 52 3.42 11.48 -1.35
N ALA A 53 4.08 10.91 -2.36
CA ALA A 53 3.98 9.48 -2.67
C ALA A 53 4.56 8.61 -1.55
N ILE A 54 5.70 8.99 -0.96
CA ILE A 54 6.31 8.28 0.19
C ILE A 54 5.35 8.28 1.38
N GLY A 55 4.81 9.45 1.74
CA GLY A 55 3.83 9.54 2.83
C GLY A 55 2.61 8.65 2.61
N ALA A 56 2.08 8.63 1.38
CA ALA A 56 0.96 7.75 1.04
C ALA A 56 1.33 6.26 1.15
N VAL A 57 2.52 5.85 0.72
CA VAL A 57 3.01 4.47 0.88
C VAL A 57 3.07 4.06 2.34
N ASP A 58 3.58 4.93 3.22
CA ASP A 58 3.64 4.67 4.67
C ASP A 58 2.24 4.51 5.27
N ASP A 59 1.28 5.34 4.87
CA ASP A 59 -0.09 5.22 5.34
C ASP A 59 -0.78 3.94 4.84
N TYR A 60 -0.51 3.54 3.59
CA TYR A 60 -0.92 2.24 3.08
C TYR A 60 -0.35 1.10 3.93
N ARG A 61 0.95 1.15 4.25
CA ARG A 61 1.66 0.15 5.04
C ARG A 61 1.06 -0.02 6.44
N LYS A 62 0.69 1.08 7.11
CA LYS A 62 0.04 1.06 8.45
C LYS A 62 -1.28 0.28 8.46
N LEU A 63 -2.02 0.31 7.35
CA LEU A 63 -3.31 -0.37 7.22
C LEU A 63 -3.20 -1.82 6.73
N MET A 64 -2.03 -2.24 6.29
CA MET A 64 -1.80 -3.59 5.80
C MET A 64 -1.51 -4.58 6.93
N ASN A 65 -2.02 -5.82 6.78
CA ASN A 65 -1.63 -6.94 7.62
C ASN A 65 -0.18 -7.39 7.33
N ALA A 66 0.37 -8.29 8.16
CA ALA A 66 1.76 -8.73 8.06
C ALA A 66 2.12 -9.31 6.66
N SER A 67 1.24 -10.13 6.08
CA SER A 67 1.46 -10.71 4.75
C SER A 67 1.56 -9.64 3.66
N LYS A 68 0.62 -8.69 3.65
CA LYS A 68 0.64 -7.56 2.70
C LYS A 68 1.83 -6.65 2.91
N ARG A 69 2.23 -6.38 4.16
CA ARG A 69 3.44 -5.59 4.47
C ARG A 69 4.72 -6.25 3.96
N SER A 70 4.84 -7.58 4.08
CA SER A 70 5.98 -8.32 3.53
C SER A 70 6.04 -8.19 2.00
N LYS A 71 4.90 -8.36 1.30
CA LYS A 71 4.81 -8.15 -0.14
C LYS A 71 5.15 -6.71 -0.54
N LEU A 72 4.71 -5.73 0.24
CA LEU A 72 5.01 -4.33 -0.01
C LEU A 72 6.51 -4.06 0.13
N LYS A 73 7.17 -4.57 1.19
CA LYS A 73 8.62 -4.44 1.37
C LYS A 73 9.42 -5.03 0.19
N GLN A 74 9.00 -6.18 -0.32
CA GLN A 74 9.64 -6.78 -1.50
C GLN A 74 9.46 -5.91 -2.75
N ALA A 75 8.27 -5.35 -2.96
CA ALA A 75 8.01 -4.44 -4.07
C ALA A 75 8.79 -3.12 -3.93
N GLU A 76 8.97 -2.62 -2.70
CA GLU A 76 9.74 -1.42 -2.42
C GLU A 76 11.22 -1.57 -2.78
N ARG A 77 11.82 -2.70 -2.38
CA ARG A 77 13.17 -3.09 -2.81
C ARG A 77 13.29 -3.15 -4.33
N ALA A 78 12.35 -3.83 -5.00
CA ALA A 78 12.37 -3.96 -6.45
C ALA A 78 12.27 -2.61 -7.18
N CYS A 79 11.40 -1.72 -6.69
CA CYS A 79 11.27 -0.35 -7.21
C CYS A 79 12.57 0.45 -7.05
N ALA A 80 13.18 0.38 -5.86
CA ALA A 80 14.42 1.11 -5.59
C ALA A 80 15.60 0.56 -6.41
N ILE A 81 15.76 -0.76 -6.51
CA ILE A 81 16.81 -1.38 -7.35
C ILE A 81 16.65 -0.97 -8.83
N LYS A 82 15.41 -0.91 -9.32
CA LYS A 82 15.15 -0.46 -10.69
C LYS A 82 15.67 0.97 -10.90
N VAL A 83 15.32 1.89 -10.01
CA VAL A 83 15.79 3.28 -10.08
C VAL A 83 17.30 3.38 -9.89
N ALA A 84 17.88 2.60 -8.98
CA ALA A 84 19.32 2.57 -8.77
C ALA A 84 20.07 2.22 -10.06
N ARG A 85 19.57 1.25 -10.82
CA ARG A 85 20.13 0.92 -12.15
C ARG A 85 19.97 2.06 -13.14
N GLU A 86 18.83 2.74 -13.16
CA GLU A 86 18.59 3.92 -14.00
C GLU A 86 19.57 5.07 -13.65
N GLU A 87 19.96 5.19 -12.37
CA GLU A 87 20.95 6.16 -11.89
C GLU A 87 22.40 5.60 -11.85
N SER A 88 22.66 4.44 -12.46
CA SER A 88 23.98 3.78 -12.48
C SER A 88 24.60 3.49 -11.10
N ARG A 89 23.76 3.29 -10.07
CA ARG A 89 24.12 2.86 -8.72
C ARG A 89 23.96 1.34 -8.59
N PHE A 90 24.98 0.58 -9.02
CA PHE A 90 24.90 -0.88 -9.13
C PHE A 90 25.03 -1.62 -7.78
N ASP A 91 25.73 -1.03 -6.81
CA ASP A 91 25.93 -1.60 -5.46
C ASP A 91 24.88 -1.13 -4.44
N TYR A 92 23.76 -0.57 -4.92
CA TYR A 92 22.72 0.01 -4.08
C TYR A 92 22.01 -1.04 -3.22
N ASP A 93 21.93 -0.80 -1.92
CA ASP A 93 21.22 -1.64 -0.96
C ASP A 93 20.05 -0.89 -0.35
N TYR A 94 18.83 -1.26 -0.72
CA TYR A 94 17.62 -0.60 -0.21
C TYR A 94 17.48 -0.68 1.32
N ASP A 95 17.93 -1.77 1.95
CA ASP A 95 17.76 -1.92 3.40
C ASP A 95 18.70 -1.01 4.20
N ASN A 96 19.82 -0.60 3.61
CA ASN A 96 20.81 0.30 4.21
C ASN A 96 20.64 1.75 3.75
N ASP A 97 20.48 1.98 2.44
CA ASP A 97 20.47 3.31 1.84
C ASP A 97 19.08 3.96 1.83
N GLY A 98 18.02 3.15 1.84
CA GLY A 98 16.65 3.62 1.66
C GLY A 98 16.50 4.54 0.44
N LEU A 99 15.45 5.36 0.41
CA LEU A 99 15.25 6.31 -0.70
C LEU A 99 16.17 7.54 -0.65
N GLU A 100 16.94 7.71 0.42
CA GLU A 100 17.75 8.91 0.66
C GLU A 100 19.00 8.95 -0.21
N GLY A 101 19.48 7.78 -0.67
CA GLY A 101 20.63 7.72 -1.56
C GLY A 101 20.36 8.18 -3.00
N PHE A 102 19.10 8.37 -3.42
CA PHE A 102 18.76 8.73 -4.80
C PHE A 102 18.76 10.24 -5.05
N SER A 103 18.90 10.62 -6.32
CA SER A 103 18.58 11.98 -6.72
C SER A 103 17.11 12.31 -6.40
N ASN A 104 16.74 13.59 -6.37
CA ASN A 104 15.35 14.00 -6.19
C ASN A 104 14.41 13.37 -7.24
N ALA A 105 14.88 13.19 -8.48
CA ALA A 105 14.13 12.55 -9.54
C ALA A 105 14.01 11.04 -9.30
N GLY A 106 15.11 10.36 -8.96
CA GLY A 106 15.12 8.93 -8.65
C GLY A 106 14.23 8.59 -7.45
N ARG A 107 14.33 9.38 -6.37
CA ARG A 107 13.46 9.24 -5.19
C ARG A 107 11.98 9.37 -5.57
N GLY A 108 11.64 10.34 -6.42
CA GLY A 108 10.28 10.50 -6.94
C GLY A 108 9.80 9.29 -7.76
N ASN A 109 10.64 8.78 -8.65
CA ASN A 109 10.35 7.61 -9.49
C ASN A 109 10.17 6.34 -8.65
N ALA A 110 11.04 6.13 -7.66
CA ALA A 110 10.96 5.00 -6.75
C ALA A 110 9.66 5.08 -5.92
N ALA A 111 9.34 6.26 -5.38
CA ALA A 111 8.12 6.48 -4.60
C ALA A 111 6.84 6.24 -5.41
N ASP A 112 6.77 6.69 -6.67
CA ASP A 112 5.62 6.41 -7.54
C ASP A 112 5.47 4.90 -7.82
N CYS A 113 6.57 4.21 -8.10
CA CYS A 113 6.57 2.76 -8.26
C CYS A 113 6.06 2.04 -7.00
N GLN A 114 6.53 2.46 -5.83
CA GLN A 114 6.13 1.93 -4.53
C GLN A 114 4.64 2.18 -4.25
N LEU A 115 4.15 3.37 -4.55
CA LEU A 115 2.73 3.73 -4.41
C LEU A 115 1.84 2.89 -5.33
N LYS A 116 2.25 2.65 -6.58
CA LYS A 116 1.55 1.73 -7.49
C LYS A 116 1.52 0.31 -6.94
N ALA A 117 2.62 -0.16 -6.33
CA ALA A 117 2.64 -1.46 -5.67
C ALA A 117 1.71 -1.52 -4.45
N ALA A 118 1.74 -0.50 -3.58
CA ALA A 118 0.89 -0.40 -2.40
C ALA A 118 -0.60 -0.46 -2.77
N ARG A 119 -1.03 0.31 -3.79
CA ARG A 119 -2.41 0.28 -4.32
C ARG A 119 -2.83 -1.10 -4.81
N ARG A 120 -1.94 -1.83 -5.51
CA ARG A 120 -2.23 -3.18 -6.00
C ARG A 120 -2.36 -4.18 -4.84
N ILE A 121 -1.44 -4.13 -3.89
CA ILE A 121 -1.40 -5.05 -2.73
C ILE A 121 -2.58 -4.81 -1.80
N ALA A 122 -2.99 -3.55 -1.60
CA ALA A 122 -4.15 -3.19 -0.79
C ALA A 122 -5.42 -3.92 -1.25
N LYS A 123 -5.60 -4.08 -2.57
CA LYS A 123 -6.75 -4.72 -3.22
C LYS A 123 -6.71 -6.26 -3.20
N GLN A 124 -5.59 -6.88 -2.84
CA GLN A 124 -5.50 -8.35 -2.75
C GLN A 124 -6.32 -8.87 -1.57
N ARG A 125 -6.93 -10.06 -1.68
CA ARG A 125 -7.65 -10.71 -0.57
C ARG A 125 -6.66 -11.35 0.40
#